data_AF-A0AB33ET20-F1
#
_entry.id   AF-A0AB33ET20-F1
#
_cell.length_a   1.000
_cell.length_b   1.000
_cell.length_c   1.000
_cell.angle_alpha   90.00
_cell.angle_beta   90.00
_cell.angle_gamma   90.00
#
_symmetry.space_group_name_H-M   'P 1'
#
loop_
_entity.id
_entity.type
_entity.pdbx_description
1 polymer ?
#
loop_
_entity_poly.entity_id
_entity_poly.type
_entity_poly.pdbx_seq_one_letter_code
_entity_poly.pdbx_strand_id
1 'polypeptide(L)'
;MSQPPSNPYPGNYPPPPQQPGGYQPQQQYGGGYPPAPQQQPQYGGDYPQVPQQPQYGGDQLGAPVPPKKKSGVGKILLIVLAVVLVLCVGGGVAFWLAAGDDVKDVVTATKTRVVEPTTLGGRPKVSQPELQSAALQMKSEFSKDVPNATSTAGAFYGDPAKKDLVMIAGVSGVIADPKKEMADAITAITPELGAKEFKTVDAGPLGGDAKCGDGKTEGIPVGVCIWVDKGSLGMVVIYFKSAAELQSEFVSLRGEIEKQD
;
A
#
# COMPACT_ATOMS: atom_id res chain seq x y z
N MET A 1 59.26 -17.27 -37.20
CA MET A 1 59.06 -18.49 -36.40
C MET A 1 59.79 -18.32 -35.08
N SER A 2 59.09 -17.96 -34.00
CA SER A 2 59.64 -17.96 -32.63
C SER A 2 58.48 -18.14 -31.67
N GLN A 3 58.42 -19.32 -31.04
CA GLN A 3 57.49 -19.67 -29.97
C GLN A 3 57.82 -18.88 -28.70
N PRO A 4 56.82 -18.50 -27.88
CA PRO A 4 57.06 -18.08 -26.51
C PRO A 4 57.31 -19.30 -25.59
N PRO A 5 58.14 -19.15 -24.54
CA PRO A 5 58.51 -20.25 -23.64
C PRO A 5 57.37 -20.67 -22.71
N SER A 6 57.26 -21.98 -22.55
CA SER A 6 56.39 -22.72 -21.63
C SER A 6 56.82 -22.52 -20.18
N ASN A 7 55.86 -22.17 -19.32
CA ASN A 7 56.06 -22.08 -17.87
C ASN A 7 55.77 -23.46 -17.23
N PRO A 8 56.68 -24.06 -16.45
CA PRO A 8 56.45 -25.34 -15.79
C PRO A 8 56.22 -25.14 -14.29
N TYR A 9 54.96 -25.18 -13.84
CA TYR A 9 54.67 -25.39 -12.43
C TYR A 9 53.45 -26.32 -12.23
N PRO A 10 53.60 -27.41 -11.47
CA PRO A 10 52.50 -28.32 -11.13
C PRO A 10 51.70 -27.75 -9.96
N GLY A 11 50.60 -27.07 -10.27
CA GLY A 11 49.61 -26.64 -9.29
C GLY A 11 48.70 -27.80 -8.89
N ASN A 12 48.96 -28.36 -7.71
CA ASN A 12 48.16 -29.39 -7.07
C ASN A 12 46.87 -28.76 -6.53
N TYR A 13 45.77 -28.85 -7.29
CA TYR A 13 44.46 -28.38 -6.83
C TYR A 13 43.83 -29.44 -5.90
N PRO A 14 43.37 -29.08 -4.70
CA PRO A 14 42.55 -29.98 -3.89
C PRO A 14 41.21 -30.25 -4.59
N PRO A 15 40.66 -31.48 -4.52
CA PRO A 15 39.36 -31.78 -5.11
C PRO A 15 38.25 -30.99 -4.39
N PRO A 16 37.20 -30.57 -5.11
CA PRO A 16 36.07 -29.89 -4.51
C PRO A 16 35.36 -30.79 -3.48
N PRO A 17 34.80 -30.23 -2.38
CA PRO A 17 33.99 -30.99 -1.45
C PRO A 17 32.77 -31.60 -2.16
N GLN A 18 32.59 -32.91 -2.03
CA GLN A 18 31.37 -33.59 -2.45
C GLN A 18 30.21 -33.10 -1.58
N GLN A 19 29.19 -32.48 -2.20
CA GLN A 19 27.93 -32.23 -1.53
C GLN A 19 27.14 -33.54 -1.40
N PRO A 20 26.67 -33.91 -0.19
CA PRO A 20 25.73 -35.00 -0.02
C PRO A 20 24.32 -34.55 -0.40
N GLY A 21 23.62 -35.36 -1.20
CA GLY A 21 22.16 -35.37 -1.24
C GLY A 21 21.53 -34.60 -2.40
N GLY A 22 21.43 -35.26 -3.55
CA GLY A 22 20.48 -34.87 -4.59
C GLY A 22 19.05 -35.17 -4.14
N TYR A 23 18.16 -34.19 -4.27
CA TYR A 23 16.73 -34.43 -4.20
C TYR A 23 16.29 -35.10 -5.50
N GLN A 24 15.80 -36.35 -5.39
CA GLN A 24 15.11 -37.05 -6.46
C GLN A 24 13.74 -36.40 -6.72
N PRO A 25 13.25 -36.33 -7.98
CA PRO A 25 11.83 -36.13 -8.25
C PRO A 25 11.10 -37.46 -8.00
N GLN A 26 10.31 -37.54 -6.93
CA GLN A 26 9.41 -38.67 -6.71
C GLN A 26 8.13 -38.54 -7.56
N GLN A 27 8.02 -39.46 -8.52
CA GLN A 27 6.85 -40.29 -8.84
C GLN A 27 5.45 -39.66 -8.70
N GLN A 28 4.88 -39.39 -9.88
CA GLN A 28 3.46 -39.29 -10.17
C GLN A 28 2.74 -40.59 -9.77
N TYR A 29 1.85 -40.52 -8.79
CA TYR A 29 0.92 -41.62 -8.47
C TYR A 29 -0.50 -41.06 -8.36
N GLY A 30 -1.39 -41.67 -9.16
CA GLY A 30 -2.79 -41.27 -9.31
C GLY A 30 -3.63 -41.52 -8.06
N GLY A 31 -4.72 -40.75 -7.96
CA GLY A 31 -5.75 -40.90 -6.93
C GLY A 31 -7.02 -40.20 -7.41
N GLY A 32 -8.11 -40.98 -7.53
CA GLY A 32 -9.30 -40.68 -8.31
C GLY A 32 -10.11 -39.46 -7.87
N TYR A 33 -10.63 -38.75 -8.87
CA TYR A 33 -11.89 -38.03 -8.76
C TYR A 33 -13.04 -38.98 -9.15
N PRO A 34 -14.17 -38.98 -8.42
CA PRO A 34 -15.32 -39.79 -8.79
C PRO A 34 -15.98 -39.27 -10.09
N PRO A 35 -16.46 -40.17 -10.97
CA PRO A 35 -17.09 -39.79 -12.23
C PRO A 35 -18.48 -39.16 -12.02
N ALA A 36 -18.79 -38.14 -12.82
CA ALA A 36 -20.14 -37.58 -12.93
C ALA A 36 -21.11 -38.60 -13.54
N PRO A 37 -22.35 -38.72 -13.03
CA PRO A 37 -23.34 -39.59 -13.65
C PRO A 37 -23.77 -39.07 -15.03
N GLN A 38 -23.57 -39.91 -16.05
CA GLN A 38 -24.28 -39.84 -17.32
C GLN A 38 -25.78 -40.09 -17.09
N GLN A 39 -26.65 -39.28 -17.70
CA GLN A 39 -28.02 -39.69 -17.98
C GLN A 39 -28.24 -39.71 -19.50
N GLN A 40 -28.64 -40.88 -19.98
CA GLN A 40 -29.06 -41.19 -21.35
C GLN A 40 -30.57 -41.59 -21.34
N PRO A 41 -31.22 -41.73 -22.51
CA PRO A 41 -32.55 -41.18 -22.81
C PRO A 41 -33.69 -42.22 -22.83
N GLN A 42 -34.95 -41.76 -22.70
CA GLN A 42 -36.17 -42.52 -23.04
C GLN A 42 -37.41 -41.61 -23.00
N TYR A 43 -38.54 -41.75 -23.72
CA TYR A 43 -38.96 -42.20 -25.06
C TYR A 43 -40.50 -42.08 -25.08
N GLY A 44 -41.11 -41.44 -26.10
CA GLY A 44 -42.54 -41.53 -26.52
C GLY A 44 -43.60 -41.00 -25.53
N GLY A 45 -44.80 -40.51 -25.87
CA GLY A 45 -45.67 -40.25 -27.04
C GLY A 45 -46.85 -39.42 -26.43
N ASP A 46 -47.72 -38.68 -27.11
CA ASP A 46 -48.62 -39.01 -28.22
C ASP A 46 -49.36 -37.70 -28.62
N TYR A 47 -49.77 -37.60 -29.88
CA TYR A 47 -50.59 -36.51 -30.49
C TYR A 47 -52.10 -36.79 -30.24
N PRO A 48 -53.11 -35.86 -30.41
CA PRO A 48 -53.43 -35.18 -31.69
C PRO A 48 -54.10 -33.76 -31.67
N GLN A 49 -53.68 -32.92 -32.62
CA GLN A 49 -54.42 -32.22 -33.71
C GLN A 49 -55.90 -31.71 -33.58
N VAL A 50 -56.07 -30.38 -33.84
CA VAL A 50 -57.14 -29.53 -34.51
C VAL A 50 -58.61 -29.45 -33.97
N PRO A 51 -59.47 -28.43 -34.31
CA PRO A 51 -59.42 -27.42 -35.41
C PRO A 51 -59.77 -25.93 -35.09
N GLN A 52 -59.80 -25.11 -36.15
CA GLN A 52 -59.95 -23.65 -36.28
C GLN A 52 -61.41 -23.07 -36.21
N GLN A 53 -61.47 -21.72 -36.04
CA GLN A 53 -62.45 -20.70 -36.58
C GLN A 53 -63.85 -20.50 -35.91
N PRO A 54 -64.60 -19.37 -36.13
CA PRO A 54 -64.30 -18.03 -36.69
C PRO A 54 -64.96 -16.77 -35.98
N GLN A 55 -64.42 -15.58 -36.30
CA GLN A 55 -65.04 -14.25 -36.59
C GLN A 55 -66.53 -13.92 -36.23
N TYR A 56 -66.82 -12.76 -35.60
CA TYR A 56 -67.70 -11.66 -36.11
C TYR A 56 -67.86 -10.48 -35.11
N GLY A 57 -67.98 -9.25 -35.62
CA GLY A 57 -68.00 -7.99 -34.85
C GLY A 57 -69.36 -7.47 -34.38
N GLY A 58 -69.36 -6.24 -33.84
CA GLY A 58 -70.56 -5.46 -33.56
C GLY A 58 -70.27 -4.13 -32.84
N ASP A 59 -70.56 -3.02 -33.52
CA ASP A 59 -70.59 -1.65 -33.00
C ASP A 59 -71.63 -1.45 -31.89
N GLN A 60 -71.31 -0.68 -30.82
CA GLN A 60 -72.32 0.03 -30.04
C GLN A 60 -71.76 1.19 -29.16
N LEU A 61 -72.03 2.41 -29.62
CA LEU A 61 -72.57 3.57 -28.89
C LEU A 61 -72.03 3.96 -27.49
N GLY A 62 -71.23 5.03 -27.47
CA GLY A 62 -71.30 6.21 -26.57
C GLY A 62 -71.48 6.07 -25.05
N ALA A 63 -70.43 6.41 -24.28
CA ALA A 63 -70.50 6.90 -22.89
C ALA A 63 -69.21 7.66 -22.49
N PRO A 64 -69.25 8.63 -21.55
CA PRO A 64 -68.24 9.69 -21.40
C PRO A 64 -66.93 9.26 -20.72
N VAL A 65 -65.84 9.94 -21.09
CA VAL A 65 -64.49 9.74 -20.56
C VAL A 65 -64.42 10.19 -19.08
N PRO A 66 -63.91 9.37 -18.13
CA PRO A 66 -63.72 9.81 -16.75
C PRO A 66 -62.54 10.79 -16.63
N PRO A 67 -62.55 11.73 -15.66
CA PRO A 67 -61.51 12.74 -15.54
C PRO A 67 -60.15 12.11 -15.17
N LYS A 68 -59.07 12.56 -15.83
CA LYS A 68 -57.69 12.21 -15.49
C LYS A 68 -57.44 12.50 -14.01
N LYS A 69 -57.14 11.46 -13.23
CA LYS A 69 -56.58 11.61 -11.88
C LYS A 69 -55.29 12.42 -11.96
N LYS A 70 -55.29 13.59 -11.32
CA LYS A 70 -54.13 14.47 -11.18
C LYS A 70 -53.08 13.75 -10.34
N SER A 71 -51.96 13.40 -10.97
CA SER A 71 -50.89 12.59 -10.38
C SER A 71 -50.24 13.31 -9.20
N GLY A 72 -50.09 12.61 -8.06
CA GLY A 72 -49.36 13.06 -6.86
C GLY A 72 -47.85 13.27 -7.04
N VAL A 73 -47.37 13.39 -8.28
CA VAL A 73 -45.97 13.64 -8.65
C VAL A 73 -45.44 14.92 -8.00
N GLY A 74 -46.27 15.96 -7.87
CA GLY A 74 -45.87 17.20 -7.17
C GLY A 74 -45.64 17.02 -5.67
N LYS A 75 -46.38 16.11 -5.00
CA LYS A 75 -46.18 15.82 -3.58
C LYS A 75 -44.97 14.91 -3.36
N ILE A 76 -44.73 13.96 -4.25
CA ILE A 76 -43.55 13.08 -4.19
C ILE A 76 -42.28 13.90 -4.46
N LEU A 77 -42.27 14.78 -5.46
CA LEU A 77 -41.13 15.68 -5.72
C LEU A 77 -40.87 16.63 -4.55
N LEU A 78 -41.91 17.19 -3.92
CA LEU A 78 -41.72 18.05 -2.73
C LEU A 78 -41.22 17.29 -1.50
N ILE A 79 -41.65 16.04 -1.30
CA ILE A 79 -41.15 15.21 -0.20
C ILE A 79 -39.70 14.82 -0.46
N VAL A 80 -39.34 14.43 -1.70
CA VAL A 80 -37.95 14.13 -2.07
C VAL A 80 -37.07 15.36 -1.91
N LEU A 81 -37.53 16.54 -2.38
CA LEU A 81 -36.78 17.79 -2.24
C LEU A 81 -36.63 18.23 -0.78
N ALA A 82 -37.66 18.02 0.05
CA ALA A 82 -37.59 18.29 1.49
C ALA A 82 -36.66 17.31 2.23
N VAL A 83 -36.66 16.02 1.87
CA VAL A 83 -35.73 15.04 2.43
C VAL A 83 -34.29 15.31 2.00
N VAL A 84 -34.08 15.70 0.73
CA VAL A 84 -32.75 16.14 0.24
C VAL A 84 -32.31 17.42 0.94
N LEU A 85 -33.19 18.41 1.14
CA LEU A 85 -32.86 19.61 1.91
C LEU A 85 -32.59 19.31 3.38
N VAL A 86 -33.32 18.39 4.01
CA VAL A 86 -33.05 17.99 5.41
C VAL A 86 -31.75 17.19 5.52
N LEU A 87 -31.40 16.36 4.52
CA LEU A 87 -30.09 15.69 4.44
C LEU A 87 -28.95 16.68 4.18
N CYS A 88 -29.14 17.66 3.29
CA CYS A 88 -28.11 18.64 2.93
C CYS A 88 -27.97 19.79 3.95
N VAL A 89 -29.03 20.15 4.69
CA VAL A 89 -29.04 21.30 5.59
C VAL A 89 -29.13 20.87 7.06
N GLY A 90 -29.86 19.79 7.39
CA GLY A 90 -29.99 19.25 8.74
C GLY A 90 -28.92 18.21 9.11
N GLY A 91 -28.54 17.35 8.15
CA GLY A 91 -27.37 16.46 8.28
C GLY A 91 -26.05 17.21 8.07
N GLY A 92 -26.07 18.28 7.28
CA GLY A 92 -24.91 19.09 6.95
C GLY A 92 -24.20 19.68 8.16
N VAL A 93 -24.89 20.27 9.15
CA VAL A 93 -24.20 20.96 10.26
C VAL A 93 -23.58 19.99 11.27
N ALA A 94 -24.26 18.89 11.60
CA ALA A 94 -23.71 17.88 12.51
C ALA A 94 -22.62 17.03 11.85
N PHE A 95 -22.78 16.70 10.55
CA PHE A 95 -21.76 15.98 9.79
C PHE A 95 -20.58 16.88 9.39
N TRP A 96 -20.79 18.20 9.18
CA TRP A 96 -19.70 19.14 8.89
C TRP A 96 -18.89 19.52 10.13
N LEU A 97 -19.49 19.51 11.32
CA LEU A 97 -18.76 19.66 12.59
C LEU A 97 -18.05 18.38 13.04
N ALA A 98 -18.58 17.19 12.72
CA ALA A 98 -17.95 15.92 13.09
C ALA A 98 -16.98 15.36 12.03
N ALA A 99 -17.26 15.57 10.73
CA ALA A 99 -16.42 15.12 9.61
C ALA A 99 -15.59 16.26 9.01
N GLY A 100 -15.71 17.50 9.52
CA GLY A 100 -14.92 18.62 9.03
C GLY A 100 -13.43 18.41 9.21
N ASP A 101 -13.02 17.80 10.32
CA ASP A 101 -11.62 17.46 10.58
C ASP A 101 -11.19 16.23 9.78
N ASP A 102 -12.03 15.20 9.67
CA ASP A 102 -11.71 14.02 8.86
C ASP A 102 -11.58 14.33 7.36
N VAL A 103 -12.45 15.19 6.80
CA VAL A 103 -12.37 15.60 5.40
C VAL A 103 -11.14 16.46 5.16
N LYS A 104 -10.80 17.37 6.08
CA LYS A 104 -9.56 18.16 5.97
C LYS A 104 -8.34 17.28 6.05
N ASP A 105 -8.30 16.31 6.96
CA ASP A 105 -7.17 15.41 7.08
C ASP A 105 -7.01 14.52 5.84
N VAL A 106 -8.10 14.05 5.24
CA VAL A 106 -8.05 13.30 3.98
C VAL A 106 -7.56 14.18 2.83
N VAL A 107 -7.99 15.44 2.77
CA VAL A 107 -7.49 16.39 1.77
C VAL A 107 -6.00 16.66 1.99
N THR A 108 -5.56 16.94 3.21
CA THR A 108 -4.14 17.08 3.56
C THR A 108 -3.36 15.81 3.20
N ALA A 109 -3.88 14.63 3.51
CA ALA A 109 -3.26 13.35 3.14
C ALA A 109 -3.05 13.20 1.63
N THR A 110 -3.99 13.66 0.80
CA THR A 110 -3.82 13.64 -0.67
C THR A 110 -2.77 14.64 -1.17
N LYS A 111 -2.43 15.62 -0.33
CA LYS A 111 -1.43 16.67 -0.59
C LYS A 111 -0.07 16.38 0.03
N THR A 112 0.02 15.42 0.95
CA THR A 112 1.29 14.98 1.53
C THR A 112 2.16 14.29 0.49
N ARG A 113 3.44 14.62 0.47
CA ARG A 113 4.49 14.02 -0.37
C ARG A 113 5.71 13.75 0.48
N VAL A 114 6.41 12.68 0.15
CA VAL A 114 7.77 12.44 0.65
C VAL A 114 8.74 12.76 -0.48
N VAL A 115 9.81 13.48 -0.13
CA VAL A 115 10.83 13.92 -1.09
C VAL A 115 12.21 13.52 -0.60
N GLU A 116 13.14 13.44 -1.54
CA GLU A 116 14.56 13.34 -1.22
C GLU A 116 15.22 14.70 -1.39
N PRO A 117 15.44 15.45 -0.29
CA PRO A 117 16.08 16.75 -0.40
C PRO A 117 17.53 16.64 -0.91
N THR A 118 18.11 17.76 -1.36
CA THR A 118 19.52 17.79 -1.79
C THR A 118 20.47 17.56 -0.61
N THR A 119 20.07 18.04 0.57
CA THR A 119 20.74 17.83 1.85
C THR A 119 19.70 17.42 2.88
N LEU A 120 20.12 16.71 3.93
CA LEU A 120 19.25 16.34 5.04
C LEU A 120 19.91 16.73 6.36
N GLY A 121 19.35 17.68 7.10
CA GLY A 121 19.98 18.20 8.32
C GLY A 121 21.41 18.70 8.06
N GLY A 122 21.62 19.36 6.92
CA GLY A 122 22.92 19.84 6.45
C GLY A 122 23.86 18.77 5.85
N ARG A 123 23.49 17.48 5.88
CA ARG A 123 24.29 16.38 5.34
C ARG A 123 24.07 16.26 3.84
N PRO A 124 25.12 16.18 2.99
CA PRO A 124 24.95 16.00 1.55
C PRO A 124 24.44 14.60 1.22
N LYS A 125 23.67 14.45 0.15
CA LYS A 125 23.30 13.13 -0.36
C LYS A 125 24.55 12.34 -0.77
N VAL A 126 24.60 11.07 -0.42
CA VAL A 126 25.75 10.19 -0.66
C VAL A 126 25.91 9.87 -2.16
N SER A 127 27.17 9.92 -2.64
CA SER A 127 27.53 9.61 -4.03
C SER A 127 28.09 8.20 -4.25
N GLN A 128 28.23 7.40 -3.18
CA GLN A 128 28.82 6.06 -3.24
C GLN A 128 27.87 5.10 -3.98
N PRO A 129 28.31 4.40 -5.04
CA PRO A 129 27.44 3.57 -5.89
C PRO A 129 26.67 2.48 -5.13
N GLU A 130 27.31 1.88 -4.13
CA GLU A 130 26.72 0.82 -3.30
C GLU A 130 25.56 1.32 -2.44
N LEU A 131 25.69 2.49 -1.81
CA LEU A 131 24.61 3.12 -1.04
C LEU A 131 23.49 3.65 -1.95
N GLN A 132 23.82 4.13 -3.15
CA GLN A 132 22.79 4.49 -4.13
C GLN A 132 22.00 3.28 -4.62
N SER A 133 22.68 2.15 -4.86
CA SER A 133 22.03 0.91 -5.26
C SER A 133 21.11 0.37 -4.15
N ALA A 134 21.57 0.41 -2.90
CA ALA A 134 20.76 0.06 -1.73
C ALA A 134 19.52 0.97 -1.61
N ALA A 135 19.68 2.29 -1.81
CA ALA A 135 18.56 3.22 -1.81
C ALA A 135 17.53 2.90 -2.90
N LEU A 136 17.97 2.61 -4.12
CA LEU A 136 17.08 2.21 -5.22
C LEU A 136 16.33 0.91 -4.91
N GLN A 137 17.02 -0.06 -4.30
CA GLN A 137 16.40 -1.32 -3.89
C GLN A 137 15.33 -1.11 -2.83
N MET A 138 15.61 -0.30 -1.80
CA MET A 138 14.61 0.05 -0.78
C MET A 138 13.37 0.70 -1.39
N LYS A 139 13.55 1.66 -2.31
CA LYS A 139 12.42 2.31 -2.98
C LYS A 139 11.59 1.32 -3.80
N SER A 140 12.25 0.36 -4.45
CA SER A 140 11.58 -0.70 -5.21
C SER A 140 10.73 -1.59 -4.30
N GLU A 141 11.25 -2.04 -3.15
CA GLU A 141 10.46 -2.85 -2.21
C GLU A 141 9.29 -2.04 -1.62
N PHE A 142 9.53 -0.82 -1.16
CA PHE A 142 8.47 0.07 -0.64
C PHE A 142 7.34 0.33 -1.65
N SER A 143 7.68 0.43 -2.94
CA SER A 143 6.68 0.67 -3.99
C SER A 143 5.83 -0.57 -4.30
N LYS A 144 6.34 -1.78 -4.06
CA LYS A 144 5.57 -3.02 -4.21
C LYS A 144 4.57 -3.21 -3.07
N ASP A 145 4.94 -2.79 -1.87
CA ASP A 145 4.12 -2.95 -0.68
C ASP A 145 2.96 -1.94 -0.62
N VAL A 146 3.07 -0.81 -1.35
CA VAL A 146 2.04 0.23 -1.39
C VAL A 146 1.58 0.50 -2.83
N PRO A 147 0.60 -0.28 -3.35
CA PRO A 147 0.13 -0.15 -4.74
C PRO A 147 -0.55 1.20 -5.07
N ASN A 148 -0.87 2.02 -4.05
CA ASN A 148 -1.45 3.35 -4.19
C ASN A 148 -0.51 4.47 -3.71
N ALA A 149 0.80 4.23 -3.68
CA ALA A 149 1.79 5.24 -3.33
C ALA A 149 1.73 6.42 -4.31
N THR A 150 1.65 7.64 -3.79
CA THR A 150 1.67 8.89 -4.59
C THR A 150 3.07 9.47 -4.73
N SER A 151 3.99 9.12 -3.82
CA SER A 151 5.44 9.38 -3.94
C SER A 151 6.23 8.45 -3.04
N THR A 152 7.50 8.23 -3.37
CA THR A 152 8.45 7.43 -2.57
C THR A 152 9.80 8.14 -2.47
N ALA A 153 10.40 8.08 -1.28
CA ALA A 153 11.71 8.62 -0.99
C ALA A 153 12.60 7.52 -0.42
N GLY A 154 13.84 7.45 -0.87
CA GLY A 154 14.84 6.52 -0.32
C GLY A 154 16.24 7.01 -0.66
N ALA A 155 17.02 7.38 0.35
CA ALA A 155 18.34 7.97 0.13
C ALA A 155 19.23 7.84 1.35
N PHE A 156 20.54 7.96 1.12
CA PHE A 156 21.55 8.09 2.16
C PHE A 156 22.15 9.50 2.12
N TYR A 157 22.44 10.04 3.30
CA TYR A 157 23.04 11.36 3.50
C TYR A 157 24.22 11.28 4.47
N GLY A 158 25.21 12.13 4.26
CA GLY A 158 26.39 12.27 5.11
C GLY A 158 27.65 11.64 4.52
N ASP A 159 28.56 11.27 5.42
CA ASP A 159 29.87 10.71 5.10
C ASP A 159 30.13 9.47 5.99
N PRO A 160 30.03 8.25 5.45
CA PRO A 160 30.24 7.03 6.23
C PRO A 160 31.68 6.91 6.75
N ALA A 161 32.68 7.52 6.09
CA ALA A 161 34.06 7.52 6.58
C ALA A 161 34.21 8.34 7.88
N LYS A 162 33.30 9.30 8.11
CA LYS A 162 33.22 10.11 9.33
C LYS A 162 32.24 9.56 10.36
N LYS A 163 31.65 8.38 10.12
CA LYS A 163 30.58 7.80 10.95
C LYS A 163 29.39 8.74 11.11
N ASP A 164 29.09 9.52 10.08
CA ASP A 164 27.91 10.37 10.03
C ASP A 164 27.10 9.98 8.80
N LEU A 165 26.25 8.97 8.96
CA LEU A 165 25.45 8.42 7.88
C LEU A 165 24.00 8.36 8.34
N VAL A 166 23.10 8.91 7.51
CA VAL A 166 21.66 8.89 7.73
C VAL A 166 21.00 8.25 6.51
N MET A 167 20.11 7.30 6.73
CA MET A 167 19.23 6.73 5.72
C MET A 167 17.82 7.26 5.95
N ILE A 168 17.12 7.56 4.86
CA ILE A 168 15.68 7.77 4.87
C ILE A 168 14.99 6.75 3.97
N ALA A 169 13.79 6.36 4.37
CA ALA A 169 12.84 5.68 3.52
C ALA A 169 11.44 6.22 3.83
N GLY A 170 10.61 6.41 2.83
CA GLY A 170 9.25 6.88 3.05
C GLY A 170 8.37 6.74 1.83
N VAL A 171 7.08 6.74 2.09
CA VAL A 171 6.01 6.66 1.10
C VAL A 171 4.90 7.62 1.49
N SER A 172 4.31 8.29 0.50
CA SER A 172 3.07 9.04 0.69
C SER A 172 1.90 8.33 0.01
N GLY A 173 0.73 8.46 0.59
CA GLY A 173 -0.51 7.83 0.15
C GLY A 173 -1.56 7.96 1.24
N VAL A 174 -2.83 7.76 0.90
CA VAL A 174 -3.89 7.78 1.92
C VAL A 174 -3.75 6.56 2.81
N ILE A 175 -3.46 6.79 4.09
CA ILE A 175 -3.32 5.78 5.12
C ILE A 175 -4.60 5.78 5.97
N ALA A 176 -5.35 4.69 5.89
CA ALA A 176 -6.64 4.56 6.56
C ALA A 176 -6.52 4.36 8.08
N ASP A 177 -5.50 3.61 8.52
CA ASP A 177 -5.25 3.34 9.94
C ASP A 177 -3.77 3.60 10.29
N PRO A 178 -3.40 4.86 10.60
CA PRO A 178 -2.02 5.23 10.94
C PRO A 178 -1.44 4.42 12.09
N LYS A 179 -2.26 4.01 13.06
CA LYS A 179 -1.80 3.25 14.24
C LYS A 179 -1.43 1.82 13.87
N LYS A 180 -2.26 1.19 13.03
CA LYS A 180 -1.96 -0.14 12.49
C LYS A 180 -0.72 -0.09 11.60
N GLU A 181 -0.63 0.85 10.67
CA GLU A 181 0.54 0.98 9.78
C GLU A 181 1.83 1.24 10.56
N MET A 182 1.78 2.03 11.64
CA MET A 182 2.92 2.19 12.56
C MET A 182 3.33 0.86 13.21
N ALA A 183 2.37 0.06 13.69
CA ALA A 183 2.66 -1.23 14.30
C ALA A 183 3.25 -2.24 13.30
N ASP A 184 2.73 -2.26 12.08
CA ASP A 184 3.20 -3.11 11.00
C ASP A 184 4.61 -2.71 10.55
N ALA A 185 4.87 -1.41 10.40
CA ALA A 185 6.20 -0.90 10.07
C ALA A 185 7.23 -1.24 11.14
N ILE A 186 6.90 -1.08 12.44
CA ILE A 186 7.77 -1.51 13.55
C ILE A 186 8.04 -3.02 13.48
N THR A 187 7.01 -3.81 13.22
CA THR A 187 7.13 -5.28 13.12
C THR A 187 8.05 -5.67 11.96
N ALA A 188 7.91 -5.01 10.81
CA ALA A 188 8.72 -5.28 9.62
C ALA A 188 10.20 -4.89 9.79
N ILE A 189 10.47 -3.73 10.41
CA ILE A 189 11.84 -3.18 10.49
C ILE A 189 12.65 -3.74 11.67
N THR A 190 11.98 -4.19 12.73
CA THR A 190 12.61 -4.78 13.93
C THR A 190 13.65 -5.87 13.62
N PRO A 191 13.35 -6.90 12.79
CA PRO A 191 14.33 -7.94 12.46
C PRO A 191 15.53 -7.41 11.65
N GLU A 192 15.36 -6.37 10.84
CA GLU A 192 16.43 -5.83 9.99
C GLU A 192 17.39 -4.93 10.77
N LEU A 193 16.86 -4.12 11.68
CA LEU A 193 17.64 -3.16 12.46
C LEU A 193 18.02 -3.69 13.85
N GLY A 194 17.54 -4.86 14.26
CA GLY A 194 17.76 -5.39 15.61
C GLY A 194 17.21 -4.48 16.70
N ALA A 195 16.18 -3.68 16.39
CA ALA A 195 15.57 -2.73 17.30
C ALA A 195 14.73 -3.46 18.35
N LYS A 196 14.92 -3.15 19.63
CA LYS A 196 14.26 -3.91 20.72
C LYS A 196 12.96 -3.29 21.19
N GLU A 197 12.91 -1.96 21.24
CA GLU A 197 11.79 -1.20 21.76
C GLU A 197 11.67 0.14 21.02
N PHE A 198 10.43 0.53 20.74
CA PHE A 198 10.09 1.82 20.14
C PHE A 198 9.27 2.66 21.13
N LYS A 199 9.80 3.82 21.48
CA LYS A 199 9.15 4.78 22.38
C LYS A 199 8.47 5.87 21.57
N THR A 200 7.29 6.30 22.01
CA THR A 200 6.62 7.46 21.43
C THR A 200 7.46 8.72 21.64
N VAL A 201 7.60 9.52 20.59
CA VAL A 201 8.30 10.81 20.60
C VAL A 201 7.41 11.89 20.02
N ASP A 202 7.85 13.14 20.08
CA ASP A 202 7.16 14.24 19.42
C ASP A 202 7.20 14.05 17.89
N ALA A 203 6.01 14.05 17.26
CA ALA A 203 5.86 13.96 15.82
C ALA A 203 6.10 15.32 15.12
N GLY A 204 6.06 16.42 15.87
CA GLY A 204 6.25 17.76 15.35
C GLY A 204 4.99 18.34 14.68
N PRO A 205 5.12 19.48 14.00
CA PRO A 205 3.98 20.28 13.52
C PRO A 205 3.20 19.64 12.37
N LEU A 206 3.76 18.62 11.71
CA LEU A 206 3.08 17.87 10.65
C LEU A 206 2.03 16.88 11.20
N GLY A 207 1.98 16.70 12.54
CA GLY A 207 1.01 15.84 13.20
C GLY A 207 1.31 14.35 13.01
N GLY A 208 0.32 13.51 13.29
CA GLY A 208 0.48 12.06 13.28
C GLY A 208 1.20 11.51 14.52
N ASP A 209 1.63 10.26 14.42
CA ASP A 209 2.35 9.54 15.46
C ASP A 209 3.82 9.36 15.07
N ALA A 210 4.72 9.46 16.03
CA ALA A 210 6.13 9.17 15.84
C ALA A 210 6.69 8.30 16.95
N LYS A 211 7.59 7.38 16.59
CA LYS A 211 8.24 6.46 17.52
C LYS A 211 9.71 6.28 17.17
N CYS A 212 10.58 6.26 18.18
CA CYS A 212 12.00 6.01 18.01
C CYS A 212 12.49 4.82 18.83
N GLY A 213 13.47 4.10 18.31
CA GLY A 213 14.06 2.93 18.94
C GLY A 213 15.54 2.77 18.62
N ASP A 214 16.28 2.19 19.55
CA ASP A 214 17.68 1.82 19.36
C ASP A 214 17.77 0.39 18.81
N GLY A 215 18.71 0.19 17.90
CA GLY A 215 18.99 -1.08 17.27
C GLY A 215 20.48 -1.28 16.97
N LYS A 216 20.76 -2.38 16.29
CA LYS A 216 22.08 -2.74 15.81
C LYS A 216 21.96 -3.58 14.54
N THR A 217 22.55 -3.10 13.46
CA THR A 217 22.61 -3.81 12.18
C THR A 217 24.07 -4.05 11.81
N GLU A 218 24.44 -5.28 11.44
CA GLU A 218 25.82 -5.67 11.06
C GLU A 218 26.92 -5.24 12.05
N GLY A 219 26.61 -5.17 13.35
CA GLY A 219 27.59 -4.69 14.34
C GLY A 219 27.57 -3.19 14.60
N ILE A 220 26.87 -2.41 13.76
CA ILE A 220 26.80 -0.95 13.81
C ILE A 220 25.59 -0.52 14.65
N PRO A 221 25.78 0.29 15.71
CA PRO A 221 24.68 0.90 16.45
C PRO A 221 23.84 1.78 15.52
N VAL A 222 22.52 1.68 15.62
CA VAL A 222 21.60 2.53 14.86
C VAL A 222 20.52 3.11 15.77
N GLY A 223 20.17 4.36 15.52
CA GLY A 223 18.94 4.98 16.02
C GLY A 223 17.94 5.03 14.88
N VAL A 224 16.70 4.63 15.11
CA VAL A 224 15.62 4.71 14.12
C VAL A 224 14.47 5.52 14.69
N CYS A 225 13.89 6.41 13.88
CA CYS A 225 12.65 7.11 14.16
C CYS A 225 11.70 6.92 12.99
N ILE A 226 10.48 6.50 13.27
CA ILE A 226 9.40 6.25 12.31
C ILE A 226 8.30 7.27 12.58
N TRP A 227 7.70 7.83 11.54
CA TRP A 227 6.46 8.58 11.63
C TRP A 227 5.37 7.96 10.76
N VAL A 228 4.13 8.14 11.18
CA VAL A 228 2.94 7.85 10.39
C VAL A 228 1.88 8.90 10.63
N ASP A 229 1.30 9.41 9.56
CA ASP A 229 0.12 10.26 9.55
C ASP A 229 -0.88 9.74 8.50
N LYS A 230 -1.98 10.46 8.25
CA LYS A 230 -2.99 9.99 7.26
C LYS A 230 -2.49 10.04 5.80
N GLY A 231 -1.37 10.72 5.52
CA GLY A 231 -0.82 10.95 4.19
C GLY A 231 0.57 10.39 3.94
N SER A 232 1.29 9.98 4.98
CA SER A 232 2.64 9.42 4.84
C SER A 232 3.04 8.45 5.94
N LEU A 233 3.94 7.54 5.55
CA LEU A 233 4.71 6.69 6.45
C LEU A 233 6.17 6.82 6.06
N GLY A 234 7.04 7.03 7.03
CA GLY A 234 8.46 7.07 6.76
C GLY A 234 9.32 6.81 7.98
N MET A 235 10.61 6.64 7.72
CA MET A 235 11.61 6.40 8.73
C MET A 235 12.91 7.16 8.42
N VAL A 236 13.59 7.53 9.49
CA VAL A 236 14.97 7.99 9.48
C VAL A 236 15.78 7.00 10.30
N VAL A 237 16.88 6.51 9.74
CA VAL A 237 17.85 5.66 10.44
C VAL A 237 19.17 6.43 10.48
N ILE A 238 19.70 6.66 11.68
CA ILE A 238 21.04 7.22 11.87
C ILE A 238 21.99 6.10 12.27
N TYR A 239 23.11 5.99 11.57
CA TYR A 239 24.15 5.02 11.87
C TYR A 239 25.15 5.61 12.85
N PHE A 240 25.75 4.74 13.66
CA PHE A 240 26.78 5.06 14.66
C PHE A 240 26.31 5.97 15.80
N LYS A 241 25.02 6.25 15.89
CA LYS A 241 24.37 7.11 16.88
C LYS A 241 23.13 6.42 17.44
N SER A 242 22.69 6.88 18.60
CA SER A 242 21.50 6.39 19.29
C SER A 242 20.19 7.02 18.78
N ALA A 243 19.07 6.43 19.14
CA ALA A 243 17.73 6.97 18.90
C ALA A 243 17.51 8.29 19.63
N ALA A 244 18.12 8.48 20.81
CA ALA A 244 18.04 9.73 21.56
C ALA A 244 18.75 10.88 20.82
N GLU A 245 19.89 10.61 20.19
CA GLU A 245 20.58 11.57 19.33
C GLU A 245 19.73 11.89 18.10
N LEU A 246 19.16 10.88 17.44
CA LEU A 246 18.27 11.10 16.29
C LEU A 246 17.04 11.91 16.67
N GLN A 247 16.40 11.61 17.80
CA GLN A 247 15.20 12.29 18.28
C GLN A 247 15.42 13.81 18.41
N SER A 248 16.63 14.25 18.76
CA SER A 248 16.94 15.68 18.88
C SER A 248 16.90 16.46 17.56
N GLU A 249 17.09 15.79 16.43
CA GLU A 249 17.01 16.40 15.08
C GLU A 249 15.80 15.92 14.27
N PHE A 250 15.12 14.86 14.72
CA PHE A 250 14.06 14.15 13.99
C PHE A 250 12.98 15.04 13.39
N VAL A 251 12.41 15.97 14.17
CA VAL A 251 11.34 16.87 13.69
C VAL A 251 11.83 17.75 12.54
N SER A 252 13.08 18.23 12.61
CA SER A 252 13.69 18.99 11.51
C SER A 252 13.88 18.12 10.27
N LEU A 253 14.43 16.91 10.46
CA LEU A 253 14.67 15.98 9.35
C LEU A 253 13.35 15.60 8.66
N ARG A 254 12.31 15.26 9.44
CA ARG A 254 10.97 14.99 8.91
C ARG A 254 10.44 16.18 8.12
N GLY A 255 10.58 17.40 8.62
CA GLY A 255 10.16 18.61 7.90
C GLY A 255 10.90 18.85 6.58
N GLU A 256 12.10 18.29 6.40
CA GLU A 256 12.83 18.30 5.12
C GLU A 256 12.33 17.21 4.16
N ILE A 257 11.87 16.06 4.68
CA ILE A 257 11.45 14.87 3.91
C ILE A 257 9.98 14.93 3.53
N GLU A 258 9.09 15.28 4.45
CA GLU A 258 7.64 15.30 4.26
C GLU A 258 7.18 16.73 3.94
N LYS A 259 6.43 16.87 2.85
CA LYS A 259 5.89 18.14 2.35
C LYS A 259 4.38 18.03 2.23
N GLN A 260 3.67 19.12 2.50
CA GLN A 260 2.24 19.25 2.28
C GLN A 260 2.02 20.42 1.30
N ASP A 261 1.45 20.13 0.12
CA ASP A 261 1.19 21.13 -0.93
C ASP A 261 -0.25 21.67 -0.95
#